data_AF-A0A2V6MCF9-F1
#
_entry.id   AF-A0A2V6MCF9-F1
#
_cell.length_a   1.000
_cell.length_b   1.000
_cell.length_c   1.000
_cell.angle_alpha   90.00
_cell.angle_beta   90.00
_cell.angle_gamma   90.00
#
_symmetry.space_group_name_H-M   'P 1'
#
loop_
_entity.id
_entity.type
_entity.pdbx_description
1 polymer ?
#
loop_
_entity_poly.entity_id
_entity_poly.type
_entity_poly.pdbx_seq_one_letter_code
_entity_poly.pdbx_strand_id
1 'polypeptide(L)'
;MIFAETFRPAAEKSRPAACAPQFSVSQFAEDRRITIRRRFKMNSISISRRKFAQLLSAGAACAVVKPALSLAKTVPQVKHPPAPPLTRIVRLSSNENPYGPSPHALKAMTDAFNLACRYPDEPAGLLSESLAKLNGVNPNQILLGDGSGEILTLCAETFTGAQRGKLVAGDPTFEAILHHATVNGAEVVKVPLIQPPASRQRTN
;
A
#
# COMPACT_ATOMS: atom_id res chain seq x y z
N MET A 1 -18.89 -5.82 4.69
CA MET A 1 -19.23 -5.23 6.01
C MET A 1 -18.41 -3.95 6.12
N ILE A 2 -18.98 -2.82 5.74
CA ILE A 2 -18.31 -1.51 5.81
C ILE A 2 -18.48 -1.01 7.24
N PHE A 3 -17.39 -0.94 8.00
CA PHE A 3 -17.38 -0.25 9.29
C PHE A 3 -17.26 1.25 9.01
N ALA A 4 -18.36 1.99 9.16
CA ALA A 4 -18.34 3.44 9.26
C ALA A 4 -18.43 3.79 10.75
N GLU A 5 -17.27 4.04 11.37
CA GLU A 5 -17.22 4.52 12.75
C GLU A 5 -17.26 6.05 12.74
N THR A 6 -18.36 6.61 13.21
CA THR A 6 -18.58 8.06 13.33
C THR A 6 -17.71 8.64 14.44
N PHE A 7 -16.59 9.26 14.06
CA PHE A 7 -15.77 10.04 15.00
C PHE A 7 -16.47 11.38 15.32
N ARG A 8 -16.98 11.55 16.53
CA ARG A 8 -17.47 12.85 17.03
C ARG A 8 -16.27 13.74 17.40
N PRO A 9 -16.20 15.00 16.95
CA PRO A 9 -15.15 15.91 17.40
C PRO A 9 -15.41 16.37 18.84
N ALA A 10 -14.35 16.34 19.66
CA ALA A 10 -14.33 16.95 20.99
C ALA A 10 -14.28 18.48 20.87
N ALA A 11 -15.01 19.17 21.74
CA ALA A 11 -15.15 20.61 21.79
C ALA A 11 -13.80 21.32 22.00
N GLU A 12 -13.45 22.20 21.06
CA GLU A 12 -12.25 23.02 21.11
C GLU A 12 -12.47 24.25 22.00
N LYS A 13 -11.73 24.32 23.12
CA LYS A 13 -11.68 25.49 24.00
C LYS A 13 -10.87 26.60 23.34
N SER A 14 -11.52 27.74 23.12
CA SER A 14 -10.97 29.01 22.64
C SER A 14 -9.69 29.43 23.39
N ARG A 15 -8.60 29.63 22.64
CA ARG A 15 -7.38 30.35 23.10
C ARG A 15 -7.28 31.71 22.38
N PRO A 16 -6.77 32.76 23.04
CA PRO A 16 -6.77 34.11 22.49
C PRO A 16 -5.77 34.30 21.34
N ALA A 17 -6.13 35.21 20.44
CA ALA A 17 -5.41 35.57 19.21
C ALA A 17 -3.97 36.02 19.49
N ALA A 18 -3.00 35.23 18.99
CA ALA A 18 -1.61 35.65 18.87
C ALA A 18 -1.38 36.19 17.45
N CYS A 19 -0.78 37.37 17.41
CA CYS A 19 -0.40 38.20 16.26
C CYS A 19 0.14 37.39 15.06
N ALA A 20 -0.52 37.54 13.90
CA ALA A 20 -0.01 37.04 12.63
C ALA A 20 1.20 37.87 12.18
N PRO A 21 2.36 37.28 11.85
CA PRO A 21 3.45 38.04 11.26
C PRO A 21 3.08 38.38 9.81
N GLN A 22 3.09 39.68 9.51
CA GLN A 22 2.92 40.23 8.17
C GLN A 22 4.05 39.70 7.27
N PHE A 23 3.70 38.92 6.25
CA PHE A 23 4.63 38.50 5.20
C PHE A 23 4.92 39.70 4.29
N SER A 24 6.07 40.34 4.48
CA SER A 24 6.60 41.35 3.58
C SER A 24 7.38 40.69 2.44
N VAL A 25 6.96 40.95 1.20
CA VAL A 25 7.55 40.41 -0.05
C VAL A 25 8.96 40.98 -0.33
N SER A 26 9.48 41.87 0.51
CA SER A 26 10.80 42.50 0.35
C SER A 26 11.98 41.74 0.97
N GLN A 27 11.78 40.61 1.65
CA GLN A 27 12.88 39.83 2.26
C GLN A 27 13.48 38.73 1.36
N PHE A 28 13.02 38.61 0.11
CA PHE A 28 13.46 37.54 -0.81
C PHE A 28 14.63 37.91 -1.73
N ALA A 29 15.29 39.05 -1.53
CA ALA A 29 16.27 39.57 -2.50
C ALA A 29 17.72 39.75 -1.99
N GLU A 30 18.02 39.49 -0.71
CA GLU A 30 19.28 40.01 -0.13
C GLU A 30 20.09 39.01 0.71
N ASP A 31 20.09 37.73 0.32
CA ASP A 31 21.05 36.76 0.88
C ASP A 31 21.71 35.86 -0.19
N ARG A 32 22.09 36.47 -1.31
CA ARG A 32 22.91 35.85 -2.36
C ARG A 32 24.39 36.22 -2.24
N ARG A 33 25.05 35.92 -1.10
CA ARG A 33 26.53 35.84 -1.04
C ARG A 33 27.06 34.80 -0.04
N ILE A 34 26.56 33.57 -0.09
CA ILE A 34 27.31 32.42 0.43
C ILE A 34 28.33 31.99 -0.63
N THR A 35 29.55 32.53 -0.53
CA THR A 35 30.70 32.09 -1.33
C THR A 35 31.27 30.79 -0.73
N ILE A 36 30.61 29.65 -0.97
CA ILE A 36 31.22 28.34 -0.74
C ILE A 36 32.12 28.04 -1.94
N ARG A 37 33.38 28.49 -1.90
CA ARG A 37 34.44 27.90 -2.72
C ARG A 37 34.87 26.57 -2.11
N ARG A 38 33.97 25.57 -2.08
CA ARG A 38 34.42 24.17 -2.03
C ARG A 38 34.96 23.85 -3.41
N ARG A 39 36.28 23.92 -3.55
CA ARG A 39 37.01 23.44 -4.72
C ARG A 39 36.82 21.93 -4.78
N PHE A 40 35.71 21.49 -5.38
CA PHE A 40 35.49 20.08 -5.68
C PHE A 40 36.57 19.70 -6.70
N LYS A 41 37.58 18.96 -6.24
CA LYS A 41 38.59 18.39 -7.12
C LYS A 41 37.87 17.33 -7.94
N MET A 42 37.36 17.71 -9.11
CA MET A 42 36.93 16.73 -10.10
C MET A 42 38.18 15.96 -10.50
N ASN A 43 38.38 14.79 -9.91
CA ASN A 43 39.35 13.84 -10.43
C ASN A 43 38.83 13.42 -11.81
N SER A 44 39.36 14.02 -12.88
CA SER A 44 39.10 13.54 -14.23
C SER A 44 39.66 12.12 -14.32
N ILE A 45 38.79 11.11 -14.30
CA ILE A 45 39.20 9.74 -14.56
C ILE A 45 39.50 9.66 -16.06
N SER A 46 40.76 9.87 -16.43
CA SER A 46 41.23 9.60 -17.79
C SER A 46 41.36 8.09 -17.96
N ILE A 47 40.34 7.47 -18.55
CA ILE A 47 40.37 6.05 -18.89
C ILE A 47 41.23 5.89 -20.15
N SER A 48 42.48 5.49 -19.97
CA SER A 48 43.35 5.10 -21.10
C SER A 48 42.80 3.86 -21.80
N ARG A 49 42.99 3.75 -23.13
CA ARG A 49 42.62 2.56 -23.94
C ARG A 49 43.14 1.25 -23.33
N ARG A 50 44.30 1.28 -22.67
CA ARG A 50 44.87 0.13 -21.96
C ARG A 50 44.07 -0.24 -20.71
N LYS A 51 43.65 0.76 -19.92
CA LYS A 51 42.78 0.54 -18.74
C LYS A 51 41.37 0.11 -19.16
N PHE A 52 40.86 0.64 -20.27
CA PHE A 52 39.58 0.21 -20.84
C PHE A 52 39.64 -1.26 -21.27
N ALA A 53 40.67 -1.66 -22.03
CA ALA A 53 40.85 -3.04 -22.44
C ALA A 53 40.99 -3.98 -21.24
N GLN A 54 41.73 -3.58 -20.20
CA GLN A 54 41.87 -4.33 -18.94
C GLN A 54 40.53 -4.47 -18.19
N LEU A 55 39.72 -3.42 -18.12
CA LEU A 55 38.39 -3.47 -17.50
C LEU A 55 37.43 -4.35 -18.30
N LEU A 56 37.47 -4.26 -19.63
CA LEU A 56 36.63 -5.08 -20.51
C LEU A 56 36.96 -6.57 -20.39
N SER A 57 38.27 -6.89 -20.33
CA SER A 57 38.73 -8.28 -20.16
C SER A 57 38.47 -8.83 -18.76
N ALA A 58 38.59 -8.01 -17.70
CA ALA A 58 38.19 -8.40 -16.34
C ALA A 58 36.67 -8.64 -16.22
N GLY A 59 35.84 -7.80 -16.86
CA GLY A 59 34.39 -7.97 -16.92
C GLY A 59 33.97 -9.24 -17.67
N ALA A 60 34.61 -9.51 -18.81
CA ALA A 60 34.40 -10.75 -19.55
C ALA A 60 34.78 -11.98 -18.71
N ALA A 61 35.92 -11.95 -18.00
CA ALA A 61 36.34 -13.04 -17.12
C ALA A 61 35.32 -13.31 -15.99
N CYS A 62 34.73 -12.29 -15.38
CA CYS A 62 33.66 -12.46 -14.39
C CYS A 62 32.37 -13.04 -14.96
N ALA A 63 32.06 -12.79 -16.25
CA ALA A 63 30.85 -13.33 -16.89
C ALA A 63 30.97 -14.82 -17.24
N VAL A 64 32.19 -15.33 -17.49
CA VAL A 64 32.43 -16.77 -17.76
C VAL A 64 32.55 -17.60 -16.48
N VAL A 65 32.91 -16.97 -15.36
CA VAL A 65 32.82 -17.60 -14.05
C VAL A 65 31.34 -17.64 -13.68
N LYS A 66 30.70 -18.78 -13.93
CA LYS A 66 29.34 -19.06 -13.44
C LYS A 66 29.30 -18.71 -11.95
N PRO A 67 28.55 -17.69 -11.50
CA PRO A 67 28.47 -17.41 -10.08
C PRO A 67 27.87 -18.65 -9.41
N ALA A 68 28.58 -19.21 -8.42
CA ALA A 68 28.05 -20.28 -7.56
C ALA A 68 26.79 -19.81 -6.79
N LEU A 69 26.56 -18.50 -6.72
CA LEU A 69 25.28 -17.90 -6.39
C LEU A 69 24.49 -17.59 -7.67
N SER A 70 23.86 -18.62 -8.23
CA SER A 70 22.59 -18.38 -8.92
C SER A 70 21.56 -18.01 -7.85
N LEU A 71 21.36 -16.71 -7.63
CA LEU A 71 20.33 -16.20 -6.73
C LEU A 71 18.90 -16.45 -7.26
N ALA A 72 18.76 -17.13 -8.39
CA ALA A 72 17.55 -17.87 -8.71
C ALA A 72 17.65 -19.25 -8.05
N LYS A 73 17.34 -19.33 -6.76
CA LYS A 73 16.82 -20.59 -6.23
C LYS A 73 15.52 -20.81 -7.01
N THR A 74 15.57 -21.67 -8.01
CA THR A 74 14.37 -22.15 -8.70
C THR A 74 13.50 -22.75 -7.61
N VAL A 75 12.55 -21.98 -7.11
CA VAL A 75 11.47 -22.52 -6.29
C VAL A 75 10.92 -23.65 -7.15
N PRO A 76 10.89 -24.91 -6.67
CA PRO A 76 10.26 -25.97 -7.41
C PRO A 76 8.89 -25.44 -7.77
N GLN A 77 8.66 -25.23 -9.06
CA GLN A 77 7.34 -24.87 -9.55
C GLN A 77 6.44 -25.98 -9.04
N VAL A 78 5.62 -25.66 -8.04
CA VAL A 78 4.58 -26.57 -7.59
C VAL A 78 3.78 -26.80 -8.85
N LYS A 79 3.93 -28.00 -9.44
CA LYS A 79 3.10 -28.43 -10.55
C LYS A 79 1.71 -28.55 -9.94
N HIS A 80 0.98 -27.45 -9.95
CA HIS A 80 -0.43 -27.49 -9.67
C HIS A 80 -1.03 -28.41 -10.73
N PRO A 81 -1.72 -29.49 -10.33
CA PRO A 81 -2.49 -30.24 -11.30
C PRO A 81 -3.38 -29.24 -12.07
N PRO A 82 -3.59 -29.44 -13.37
CA PRO A 82 -4.46 -28.56 -14.15
C PRO A 82 -5.76 -28.42 -13.37
N ALA A 83 -6.15 -27.17 -13.09
CA ALA A 83 -7.39 -26.90 -12.39
C ALA A 83 -8.50 -27.67 -13.10
N PRO A 84 -9.27 -28.51 -12.39
CA PRO A 84 -10.36 -29.24 -13.03
C PRO A 84 -11.27 -28.22 -13.72
N PRO A 85 -11.83 -28.54 -14.90
CA PRO A 85 -12.74 -27.63 -15.58
C PRO A 85 -13.77 -27.11 -14.57
N LEU A 86 -13.89 -25.78 -14.51
CA LEU A 86 -14.69 -25.03 -13.51
C LEU A 86 -16.16 -25.50 -13.42
N THR A 87 -16.61 -26.32 -14.36
CA THR A 87 -17.96 -26.87 -14.44
C THR A 87 -18.24 -27.98 -13.42
N ARG A 88 -17.24 -28.53 -12.71
CA ARG A 88 -17.46 -29.59 -11.70
C ARG A 88 -16.99 -29.27 -10.28
N ILE A 89 -16.38 -28.11 -10.02
CA ILE A 89 -15.97 -27.71 -8.66
C ILE A 89 -16.84 -26.55 -8.17
N VAL A 90 -17.49 -26.73 -7.03
CA VAL A 90 -18.15 -25.62 -6.32
C VAL A 90 -17.08 -24.85 -5.54
N ARG A 91 -16.88 -23.58 -5.88
CA ARG A 91 -15.91 -22.68 -5.23
C ARG A 91 -16.56 -22.00 -4.02
N LEU A 92 -16.18 -22.41 -2.80
CA LEU A 92 -16.71 -21.85 -1.54
C LEU A 92 -15.61 -21.37 -0.57
N SER A 93 -14.37 -21.30 -1.01
CA SER A 93 -13.21 -21.05 -0.15
C SER A 93 -12.88 -19.57 0.10
N SER A 94 -13.41 -18.66 -0.70
CA SER A 94 -12.90 -17.28 -0.80
C SER A 94 -13.97 -16.20 -0.61
N ASN A 95 -15.15 -16.55 -0.12
CA ASN A 95 -16.28 -15.63 0.06
C ASN A 95 -16.68 -14.85 -1.22
N GLU A 96 -16.40 -15.42 -2.40
CA GLU A 96 -16.79 -14.83 -3.69
C GLU A 96 -18.31 -14.84 -3.84
N ASN A 97 -18.88 -13.82 -4.47
CA ASN A 97 -20.29 -13.79 -4.78
C ASN A 97 -20.57 -14.68 -6.01
N PRO A 98 -21.36 -15.77 -5.89
CA PRO A 98 -21.62 -16.69 -7.00
C PRO A 98 -22.54 -16.10 -8.08
N TYR A 99 -23.28 -15.02 -7.78
CA TYR A 99 -24.23 -14.41 -8.71
C TYR A 99 -23.57 -13.45 -9.71
N GLY A 100 -22.29 -13.12 -9.52
CA GLY A 100 -21.59 -12.13 -10.32
C GLY A 100 -22.02 -10.69 -10.01
N PRO A 101 -21.53 -9.72 -10.80
CA PRO A 101 -21.87 -8.30 -10.62
C PRO A 101 -23.30 -8.00 -11.06
N SER A 102 -23.84 -6.87 -10.58
CA SER A 102 -25.12 -6.34 -11.08
C SER A 102 -25.11 -6.13 -12.60
N PRO A 103 -26.22 -6.37 -13.32
CA PRO A 103 -26.31 -6.11 -14.77
C PRO A 103 -25.93 -4.67 -15.15
N HIS A 104 -26.26 -3.69 -14.31
CA HIS A 104 -25.90 -2.28 -14.52
C HIS A 104 -24.40 -2.05 -14.38
N ALA A 105 -23.77 -2.70 -13.40
CA ALA A 105 -22.32 -2.61 -13.20
C ALA A 105 -21.57 -3.29 -14.36
N LEU A 106 -22.07 -4.45 -14.82
CA LEU A 106 -21.50 -5.14 -15.98
C LEU A 106 -21.55 -4.25 -17.23
N LYS A 107 -22.70 -3.64 -17.52
CA LYS A 107 -22.84 -2.70 -18.62
C LYS A 107 -21.85 -1.53 -18.50
N ALA A 108 -21.77 -0.89 -17.33
CA ALA A 108 -20.85 0.23 -17.11
C ALA A 108 -19.37 -0.15 -17.32
N MET A 109 -18.95 -1.34 -16.86
CA MET A 109 -17.60 -1.85 -17.10
C MET A 109 -17.33 -2.06 -18.60
N THR A 110 -18.27 -2.65 -19.33
CA THR A 110 -18.12 -2.88 -20.78
C THR A 110 -18.10 -1.58 -21.56
N ASP A 111 -18.98 -0.63 -21.25
CA ASP A 111 -19.04 0.67 -21.92
C ASP A 111 -17.75 1.49 -21.69
N ALA A 112 -17.18 1.40 -20.50
CA ALA A 112 -15.95 2.10 -20.13
C ALA A 112 -14.67 1.47 -20.71
N PHE A 113 -14.74 0.30 -21.35
CA PHE A 113 -13.54 -0.45 -21.76
C PHE A 113 -12.66 0.32 -22.77
N ASN A 114 -13.27 1.12 -23.65
CA ASN A 114 -12.55 1.97 -24.60
C ASN A 114 -11.74 3.10 -23.92
N LEU A 115 -12.05 3.41 -22.65
CA LEU A 115 -11.34 4.42 -21.86
C LEU A 115 -10.19 3.83 -21.03
N ALA A 116 -10.01 2.50 -21.02
CA ALA A 116 -9.00 1.84 -20.19
C ALA A 116 -7.54 2.24 -20.52
N CYS A 117 -7.31 2.89 -21.66
CA CYS A 117 -6.00 3.47 -22.00
C CYS A 117 -5.70 4.81 -21.31
N ARG A 118 -6.65 5.34 -20.54
CA ARG A 118 -6.53 6.62 -19.81
C ARG A 118 -6.44 6.36 -18.31
N TYR A 119 -5.74 7.24 -17.61
CA TYR A 119 -5.73 7.24 -16.15
C TYR A 119 -7.13 7.56 -15.61
N PRO A 120 -7.57 6.90 -14.53
CA PRO A 120 -8.93 7.00 -14.01
C PRO A 120 -9.13 8.19 -13.05
N ASP A 121 -8.29 9.23 -13.10
CA ASP A 121 -8.25 10.30 -12.09
C ASP A 121 -9.60 11.03 -11.92
N GLU A 122 -10.23 11.43 -13.04
CA GLU A 122 -11.55 12.08 -13.03
C GLU A 122 -12.66 11.12 -12.55
N PRO A 123 -12.80 9.89 -13.11
CA PRO A 123 -13.73 8.89 -12.57
C PRO A 123 -13.54 8.58 -11.08
N ALA A 124 -12.29 8.56 -10.59
CA ALA A 124 -11.96 8.32 -9.19
C ALA A 124 -12.48 9.46 -8.29
N GLY A 125 -12.40 10.71 -8.74
CA GLY A 125 -13.02 11.85 -8.06
C GLY A 125 -14.54 11.70 -7.93
N LEU A 126 -15.21 11.39 -9.04
CA LEU A 126 -16.67 11.18 -9.08
C LEU A 126 -17.13 10.02 -8.18
N LEU A 127 -16.37 8.92 -8.16
CA LEU A 127 -16.61 7.79 -7.28
C LEU A 127 -16.47 8.21 -5.80
N SER A 128 -15.43 8.96 -5.47
CA SER A 128 -15.17 9.44 -4.11
C SER A 128 -16.30 10.33 -3.60
N GLU A 129 -16.78 11.27 -4.41
CA GLU A 129 -17.93 12.12 -4.07
C GLU A 129 -19.21 11.31 -3.87
N SER A 130 -19.46 10.34 -4.75
CA SER A 130 -20.63 9.47 -4.66
C SER A 130 -20.62 8.62 -3.39
N LEU A 131 -19.46 8.05 -3.03
CA LEU A 131 -19.26 7.30 -1.80
C LEU A 131 -19.38 8.20 -0.56
N ALA A 132 -18.84 9.41 -0.60
CA ALA A 132 -18.94 10.38 0.48
C ALA A 132 -20.40 10.74 0.78
N LYS A 133 -21.17 11.04 -0.28
CA LYS A 133 -22.62 11.29 -0.16
C LYS A 133 -23.38 10.09 0.37
N LEU A 134 -23.06 8.89 -0.11
CA LEU A 134 -23.70 7.64 0.35
C LEU A 134 -23.47 7.40 1.85
N ASN A 135 -22.29 7.71 2.36
CA ASN A 135 -21.91 7.48 3.75
C ASN A 135 -22.11 8.69 4.67
N GLY A 136 -22.52 9.85 4.14
CA GLY A 136 -22.75 11.08 4.91
C GLY A 136 -21.46 11.70 5.48
N VAL A 137 -20.34 11.57 4.76
CA VAL A 137 -19.01 12.09 5.15
C VAL A 137 -18.50 13.11 4.14
N ASN A 138 -17.43 13.83 4.48
CA ASN A 138 -16.77 14.72 3.52
C ASN A 138 -15.95 13.91 2.51
N PRO A 139 -15.82 14.36 1.24
CA PRO A 139 -15.00 13.66 0.24
C PRO A 139 -13.53 13.44 0.64
N ASN A 140 -12.96 14.34 1.45
CA ASN A 140 -11.59 14.20 1.97
C ASN A 140 -11.43 13.10 3.04
N GLN A 141 -12.53 12.44 3.44
CA GLN A 141 -12.55 11.27 4.33
C GLN A 141 -12.69 9.96 3.54
N ILE A 142 -12.72 10.01 2.21
CA ILE A 142 -12.71 8.84 1.34
C ILE A 142 -11.30 8.62 0.80
N LEU A 143 -10.79 7.42 1.01
CA LEU A 143 -9.56 6.93 0.38
C LEU A 143 -9.91 5.76 -0.51
N LEU A 144 -9.60 5.87 -1.81
CA LEU A 144 -9.73 4.78 -2.77
C LEU A 144 -8.48 3.91 -2.76
N GLY A 145 -8.65 2.61 -2.98
CA GLY A 145 -7.57 1.64 -3.13
C GLY A 145 -8.02 0.45 -3.97
N ASP A 146 -7.07 -0.38 -4.40
CA ASP A 146 -7.28 -1.59 -5.20
C ASP A 146 -7.79 -2.75 -4.33
N GLY A 147 -8.95 -2.52 -3.72
CA GLY A 147 -9.56 -3.41 -2.73
C GLY A 147 -9.13 -3.10 -1.30
N SER A 148 -9.88 -3.67 -0.34
CA SER A 148 -9.65 -3.40 1.08
C SER A 148 -8.32 -3.96 1.61
N GLY A 149 -7.69 -4.89 0.89
CA GLY A 149 -6.37 -5.42 1.25
C GLY A 149 -5.31 -4.34 1.27
N GLU A 150 -5.24 -3.52 0.21
CA GLU A 150 -4.31 -2.39 0.13
C GLU A 150 -4.58 -1.37 1.23
N ILE A 151 -5.85 -1.05 1.50
CA ILE A 151 -6.23 -0.13 2.57
C ILE A 151 -5.77 -0.65 3.95
N LEU A 152 -5.90 -1.94 4.23
CA LEU A 152 -5.39 -2.54 5.48
C LEU A 152 -3.87 -2.48 5.57
N THR A 153 -3.16 -2.67 4.45
CA THR A 153 -1.70 -2.51 4.39
C THR A 153 -1.29 -1.07 4.70
N LEU A 154 -1.91 -0.09 4.04
CA LEU A 154 -1.66 1.34 4.29
C LEU A 154 -1.91 1.73 5.75
N CYS A 155 -3.00 1.23 6.34
CA CYS A 155 -3.29 1.42 7.76
C CYS A 155 -2.17 0.83 8.64
N ALA A 156 -1.72 -0.39 8.36
CA ALA A 156 -0.63 -1.00 9.11
C ALA A 156 0.66 -0.18 8.96
N GLU A 157 1.07 0.19 7.75
CA GLU A 157 2.29 0.99 7.50
C GLU A 157 2.24 2.37 8.15
N THR A 158 1.06 2.99 8.20
CA THR A 158 0.89 4.34 8.77
C THR A 158 0.90 4.33 10.29
N PHE A 159 0.21 3.36 10.91
CA PHE A 159 -0.10 3.39 12.34
C PHE A 159 0.68 2.39 13.19
N THR A 160 1.42 1.46 12.58
CA THR A 160 2.17 0.44 13.31
C THR A 160 3.68 0.57 13.09
N GLY A 161 4.47 0.00 14.00
CA GLY A 161 5.92 0.02 13.95
C GLY A 161 6.54 -0.24 15.31
N ALA A 162 7.83 -0.55 15.35
CA ALA A 162 8.56 -0.86 16.60
C ALA A 162 8.41 0.22 17.70
N GLN A 163 8.15 1.47 17.33
CA GLN A 163 7.94 2.60 18.25
C GLN A 163 6.54 3.24 18.17
N ARG A 164 5.63 2.68 17.35
CA ARG A 164 4.33 3.30 17.03
C ARG A 164 3.14 2.68 17.77
N GLY A 165 3.42 1.79 18.73
CA GLY A 165 2.41 1.17 19.59
C GLY A 165 2.04 -0.25 19.16
N LYS A 166 0.96 -0.76 19.75
CA LYS A 166 0.50 -2.16 19.60
C LYS A 166 -0.73 -2.21 18.70
N LEU A 167 -0.87 -3.27 17.91
CA LEU A 167 -2.12 -3.61 17.22
C LEU A 167 -2.92 -4.58 18.11
N VAL A 168 -4.17 -4.25 18.42
CA VAL A 168 -5.07 -5.11 19.19
C VAL A 168 -6.16 -5.66 18.28
N ALA A 169 -6.41 -6.96 18.29
CA ALA A 169 -7.47 -7.58 17.48
C ALA A 169 -8.08 -8.81 18.16
N GLY A 170 -9.32 -9.14 17.80
CA GLY A 170 -9.98 -10.37 18.23
C GLY A 170 -9.32 -11.63 17.62
N ASP A 171 -9.45 -12.77 18.30
CA ASP A 171 -8.86 -14.04 17.90
C ASP A 171 -9.88 -15.19 17.94
N PRO A 172 -10.21 -15.82 16.80
CA PRO A 172 -9.66 -15.60 15.45
C PRO A 172 -10.25 -14.38 14.70
N THR A 173 -9.52 -13.84 13.74
CA THR A 173 -9.96 -12.75 12.84
C THR A 173 -9.31 -12.85 11.45
N PHE A 174 -9.54 -11.86 10.59
CA PHE A 174 -8.85 -11.75 9.31
C PHE A 174 -7.37 -11.36 9.52
N GLU A 175 -6.46 -12.27 9.21
CA GLU A 175 -5.05 -12.20 9.63
C GLU A 175 -4.18 -11.17 8.87
N ALA A 176 -4.65 -10.60 7.74
CA ALA A 176 -3.81 -9.77 6.88
C ALA A 176 -3.20 -8.56 7.63
N ILE A 177 -4.01 -7.81 8.38
CA ILE A 177 -3.53 -6.64 9.13
C ILE A 177 -2.57 -7.04 10.27
N LEU A 178 -2.78 -8.20 10.88
CA LEU A 178 -1.90 -8.75 11.92
C LEU A 178 -0.53 -9.11 11.35
N HIS A 179 -0.51 -9.69 10.15
CA HIS A 179 0.72 -9.99 9.43
C HIS A 179 1.49 -8.70 9.11
N HIS A 180 0.83 -7.70 8.51
CA HIS A 180 1.49 -6.44 8.16
C HIS A 180 2.03 -5.69 9.40
N ALA A 181 1.27 -5.65 10.49
CA ALA A 181 1.73 -5.03 11.73
C ALA A 181 2.97 -5.74 12.32
N THR A 182 2.99 -7.08 12.26
CA THR A 182 4.15 -7.88 12.70
C THR A 182 5.38 -7.59 11.84
N VAL A 183 5.21 -7.51 10.51
CA VAL A 183 6.29 -7.18 9.57
C VAL A 183 6.86 -5.78 9.85
N ASN A 184 6.01 -4.83 10.26
CA ASN A 184 6.43 -3.49 10.65
C ASN A 184 7.13 -3.45 12.03
N GLY A 185 7.19 -4.58 12.75
CA GLY A 185 7.81 -4.69 14.07
C GLY A 185 6.90 -4.23 15.21
N ALA A 186 5.59 -4.10 14.99
CA ALA A 186 4.65 -3.80 16.06
C ALA A 186 4.32 -5.05 16.88
N GLU A 187 4.02 -4.85 18.17
CA GLU A 187 3.45 -5.90 19.01
C GLU A 187 1.98 -6.13 18.62
N VAL A 188 1.60 -7.38 18.37
CA VAL A 188 0.23 -7.78 18.07
C VAL A 188 -0.38 -8.46 19.29
N VAL A 189 -1.42 -7.84 19.86
CA VAL A 189 -2.18 -8.35 21.00
C VAL A 189 -3.47 -9.00 20.51
N LYS A 190 -3.55 -10.33 20.64
CA LYS A 190 -4.72 -11.13 20.27
C LYS A 190 -5.65 -11.30 21.48
N VAL A 191 -6.93 -10.94 21.31
CA VAL A 191 -7.97 -11.03 22.36
C VAL A 191 -8.93 -12.17 22.01
N PRO A 192 -9.02 -13.24 22.83
CA PRO A 192 -9.88 -14.38 22.53
C PRO A 192 -11.35 -13.99 22.39
N LEU A 193 -12.03 -14.54 21.36
CA LEU A 193 -13.47 -14.38 21.23
C LEU A 193 -14.23 -15.15 22.33
N ILE A 194 -15.37 -14.59 22.74
CA ILE A 194 -16.26 -15.25 23.70
C ILE A 194 -16.78 -16.54 23.06
N GLN A 195 -16.58 -17.66 23.77
CA GLN A 195 -17.14 -18.94 23.33
C GLN A 195 -18.67 -18.87 23.36
N PRO A 196 -19.36 -19.30 22.28
CA PRO A 196 -20.79 -19.45 22.35
C PRO A 196 -21.16 -20.49 23.43
N PRO A 197 -22.33 -20.33 24.09
CA PRO A 197 -22.78 -21.29 25.10
C PRO A 197 -22.82 -22.70 24.51
N ALA A 198 -22.65 -23.73 25.35
CA ALA A 198 -22.56 -25.12 24.92
C ALA A 198 -23.71 -25.58 23.99
N SER A 199 -24.90 -25.00 24.14
CA SER A 199 -26.07 -25.27 23.29
C SER A 199 -25.95 -24.77 21.84
N ARG A 200 -25.00 -23.87 21.56
CA ARG A 200 -24.74 -23.29 20.23
C ARG A 200 -23.39 -23.72 19.65
N GLN A 201 -22.61 -24.50 20.38
CA GLN A 201 -21.38 -25.09 19.86
C GLN A 201 -21.80 -26.20 18.88
N ARG A 202 -21.45 -26.05 17.60
CA ARG A 202 -21.68 -27.10 16.61
C ARG A 202 -20.75 -28.26 16.94
N THR A 203 -21.32 -29.45 17.17
CA THR A 203 -20.55 -30.69 17.21
C THR A 203 -20.03 -30.94 15.80
N ASN A 204 -18.70 -30.90 15.64
CA ASN A 204 -18.04 -31.30 14.41
C ASN A 204 -18.13 -32.81 14.20
#